data_AF-A0A8T5IJC7-F1
#
_entry.id   AF-A0A8T5IJC7-F1
#
_cell.length_a   1.000
_cell.length_b   1.000
_cell.length_c   1.000
_cell.angle_alpha   90.00
_cell.angle_beta   90.00
_cell.angle_gamma   90.00
#
_symmetry.space_group_name_H-M   'P 1'
#
loop_
_entity.id
_entity.type
_entity.pdbx_description
1 polymer ?
#
loop_
_entity_poly.entity_id
_entity_poly.type
_entity_poly.pdbx_seq_one_letter_code
_entity_poly.pdbx_strand_id
1 'polypeptide(L)'
;QTEQALSGGGWELLSSGIGVGNCEIPGEAEKIEQELLHILGRVSNQGISPTTIGISVNCKRVSERDGHLVHVEVELNRETSLSEIKEWMAAWSDRPQHLKLPSAPDNPVIIVEGLPTRDEYLMAGGDGLKSGMSVVVGNLKIDKTKLSFSALSHNTIRGAAGGCILLAELMLAEGLLD
;
A
#
# COMPACT_ATOMS: atom_id res chain seq x y z
N GLN A 1 7.15 4.89 8.93
CA GLN A 1 6.27 6.00 9.36
C GLN A 1 5.12 6.14 8.37
N THR A 2 3.91 6.46 8.82
CA THR A 2 2.75 6.69 7.95
C THR A 2 2.13 8.07 8.16
N GLU A 3 1.70 8.69 7.07
CA GLU A 3 0.91 9.90 7.00
C GLU A 3 -0.46 9.56 6.41
N GLN A 4 -1.45 9.40 7.29
CA GLN A 4 -2.78 8.98 6.90
C GLN A 4 -3.72 10.18 6.72
N ALA A 5 -4.47 10.17 5.62
CA ALA A 5 -5.50 11.15 5.31
C ALA A 5 -6.71 11.09 6.26
N LEU A 6 -7.51 12.15 6.27
CA LEU A 6 -8.70 12.31 7.09
C LEU A 6 -9.79 11.30 6.73
N SER A 7 -9.96 10.93 5.45
CA SER A 7 -10.98 9.97 5.04
C SER A 7 -10.79 8.57 5.65
N GLY A 8 -9.58 8.23 6.10
CA GLY A 8 -9.33 6.99 6.85
C GLY A 8 -9.93 6.97 8.27
N GLY A 9 -10.27 8.14 8.83
CA GLY A 9 -10.98 8.24 10.11
C GLY A 9 -12.51 8.31 9.98
N GLY A 10 -13.05 8.12 8.77
CA GLY A 10 -14.48 8.15 8.49
C GLY A 10 -15.03 9.56 8.20
N TRP A 11 -16.34 9.59 7.89
CA TRP A 11 -17.03 10.80 7.42
C TRP A 11 -17.03 11.94 8.45
N GLU A 12 -17.19 11.64 9.73
CA GLU A 12 -17.20 12.66 10.79
C GLU A 12 -15.87 13.40 10.85
N LEU A 13 -14.75 12.68 10.84
CA LEU A 13 -13.42 13.28 10.85
C LEU A 13 -13.19 14.09 9.56
N LEU A 14 -13.51 13.52 8.41
CA LEU A 14 -13.34 14.17 7.11
C LEU A 14 -14.15 15.47 6.98
N SER A 15 -15.42 15.45 7.41
CA SER A 15 -16.32 16.60 7.33
C SER A 15 -16.03 17.67 8.36
N SER A 16 -15.48 17.28 9.52
CA SER A 16 -15.09 18.24 10.54
C SER A 16 -13.98 19.16 10.05
N GLY A 17 -13.00 18.66 9.29
CA GLY A 17 -11.86 19.44 8.78
C GLY A 17 -11.01 20.12 9.88
N ILE A 18 -11.33 19.92 11.16
CA ILE A 18 -10.78 20.68 12.28
C ILE A 18 -9.47 20.05 12.72
N GLY A 19 -8.36 20.75 12.53
CA GLY A 19 -7.21 20.75 13.45
C GLY A 19 -6.40 19.45 13.63
N VAL A 20 -6.77 18.34 13.00
CA VAL A 20 -6.12 17.03 13.14
C VAL A 20 -4.94 16.88 12.15
N GLY A 21 -4.03 17.85 12.14
CA GLY A 21 -2.76 17.76 11.41
C GLY A 21 -1.65 17.34 12.36
N ASN A 22 -0.95 16.25 12.05
CA ASN A 22 0.14 15.65 12.86
C ASN A 22 -0.28 15.12 14.25
N CYS A 23 -1.49 14.59 14.42
CA CYS A 23 -1.81 13.82 15.64
C CYS A 23 -1.46 12.34 15.47
N GLU A 24 -1.14 11.67 16.56
CA GLU A 24 -1.05 10.21 16.61
C GLU A 24 -2.42 9.57 16.37
N ILE A 25 -2.44 8.37 15.80
CA ILE A 25 -3.66 7.58 15.59
C ILE A 25 -3.64 6.40 16.57
N PRO A 26 -4.44 6.43 17.65
CA PRO A 26 -4.38 5.42 18.71
C PRO A 26 -4.62 4.00 18.18
N GLY A 27 -3.71 3.07 18.51
CA GLY A 27 -3.84 1.65 18.16
C GLY A 27 -3.51 1.31 16.70
N GLU A 28 -3.26 2.30 15.85
CA GLU A 28 -3.04 2.07 14.42
C GLU A 28 -1.66 1.45 14.15
N ALA A 29 -0.63 1.89 14.88
CA ALA A 29 0.71 1.33 14.74
C ALA A 29 0.73 -0.16 15.11
N GLU A 30 0.11 -0.52 16.24
CA GLU A 30 0.01 -1.90 16.72
C GLU A 30 -0.77 -2.77 15.75
N LYS A 31 -1.85 -2.26 15.16
CA LYS A 31 -2.61 -2.98 14.12
C LYS A 31 -1.76 -3.25 12.89
N ILE A 32 -1.09 -2.22 12.34
CA ILE A 32 -0.25 -2.37 11.16
C ILE A 32 0.88 -3.37 11.43
N GLU A 33 1.50 -3.32 12.60
CA GLU A 33 2.51 -4.31 13.01
C GLU A 33 1.95 -5.74 12.98
N GLN A 34 0.79 -5.98 13.60
CA GLN A 34 0.17 -7.31 13.60
C GLN A 34 -0.26 -7.76 12.20
N GLU A 35 -0.82 -6.88 11.37
CA GLU A 35 -1.26 -7.20 10.01
C GLU A 35 -0.08 -7.53 9.10
N LEU A 36 1.01 -6.75 9.16
CA LEU A 36 2.21 -7.02 8.37
C LEU A 36 2.85 -8.37 8.72
N LEU A 37 2.79 -8.80 9.99
CA LEU A 37 3.28 -10.11 10.40
C LEU A 37 2.54 -11.25 9.68
N HIS A 38 1.24 -11.08 9.41
CA HIS A 38 0.41 -12.05 8.69
C HIS A 38 0.56 -11.93 7.16
N ILE A 39 0.53 -10.70 6.62
CA ILE A 39 0.63 -10.45 5.18
C ILE A 39 1.98 -10.93 4.63
N LEU A 40 3.06 -10.71 5.36
CA LEU A 40 4.41 -11.17 5.00
C LEU A 40 4.71 -12.60 5.48
N GLY A 41 3.72 -13.28 6.05
CA GLY A 41 3.82 -14.65 6.53
C GLY A 41 3.85 -15.69 5.41
N ARG A 42 4.02 -16.95 5.79
CA ARG A 42 4.02 -18.08 4.86
C ARG A 42 2.68 -18.79 4.88
N VAL A 43 2.04 -18.90 3.71
CA VAL A 43 0.80 -19.65 3.52
C VAL A 43 1.09 -21.14 3.42
N SER A 44 0.26 -21.96 4.06
CA SER A 44 0.29 -23.42 4.00
C SER A 44 -1.13 -23.99 4.14
N ASN A 45 -1.29 -25.32 3.97
CA ASN A 45 -2.57 -26.00 4.18
C ASN A 45 -3.07 -25.93 5.64
N GLN A 46 -2.20 -25.56 6.59
CA GLN A 46 -2.53 -25.43 8.01
C GLN A 46 -2.88 -23.99 8.40
N GLY A 47 -2.88 -23.05 7.43
CA GLY A 47 -3.07 -21.63 7.64
C GLY A 47 -1.80 -20.82 7.38
N ILE A 48 -1.75 -19.61 7.95
CA ILE A 48 -0.64 -18.66 7.78
C ILE A 48 0.28 -18.77 8.99
N SER A 49 1.56 -19.05 8.74
CA SER A 49 2.62 -18.87 9.75
C SER A 49 3.11 -17.42 9.67
N PRO A 50 2.98 -16.61 10.75
CA PRO A 50 3.46 -15.24 10.75
C PRO A 50 4.96 -15.15 10.48
N THR A 51 5.41 -14.05 9.88
CA THR A 51 6.84 -13.78 9.71
C THR A 51 7.51 -13.40 11.03
N THR A 52 8.83 -13.44 11.07
CA THR A 52 9.65 -13.06 12.24
C THR A 52 10.44 -11.78 12.00
N ILE A 53 10.10 -11.01 10.97
CA ILE A 53 10.73 -9.73 10.66
C ILE A 53 10.43 -8.74 11.79
N GLY A 54 11.45 -8.03 12.27
CA GLY A 54 11.26 -6.92 13.21
C GLY A 54 10.58 -5.75 12.52
N ILE A 55 9.44 -5.32 13.02
CA ILE A 55 8.63 -4.24 12.46
C ILE A 55 8.45 -3.18 13.55
N SER A 56 8.60 -1.92 13.17
CA SER A 56 8.31 -0.78 14.03
C SER A 56 7.56 0.27 13.22
N VAL A 57 6.40 0.70 13.72
CA VAL A 57 5.52 1.63 13.01
C VAL A 57 5.21 2.85 13.88
N ASN A 58 5.08 3.99 13.22
CA ASN A 58 4.51 5.20 13.81
C ASN A 58 3.52 5.81 12.81
N CYS A 59 2.33 6.14 13.30
CA CYS A 59 1.19 6.58 12.50
C CYS A 59 0.77 7.97 12.93
N LYS A 60 0.71 8.89 11.96
CA LYS A 60 0.11 10.21 12.16
C LYS A 60 -0.98 10.50 11.16
N ARG A 61 -1.97 11.27 11.61
CA ARG A 61 -2.99 11.86 10.75
C ARG A 61 -2.45 13.15 10.13
N VAL A 62 -2.79 13.42 8.87
CA VAL A 62 -2.44 14.67 8.17
C VAL A 62 -3.69 15.31 7.57
N SER A 63 -3.62 16.63 7.34
CA SER A 63 -4.69 17.46 6.79
C SER A 63 -4.88 17.27 5.29
N GLU A 64 -5.00 16.01 4.88
CA GLU A 64 -5.17 15.58 3.51
C GLU A 64 -6.51 14.87 3.41
N ARG A 65 -7.26 15.17 2.35
CA ARG A 65 -8.60 14.60 2.18
C ARG A 65 -8.53 13.08 2.04
N ASP A 66 -7.71 12.62 1.10
CA ASP A 66 -7.53 11.23 0.70
C ASP A 66 -6.04 10.92 0.47
N GLY A 67 -5.67 9.64 0.48
CA GLY A 67 -4.32 9.17 0.19
C GLY A 67 -3.43 9.00 1.41
N HIS A 68 -2.93 7.78 1.62
CA HIS A 68 -1.95 7.47 2.66
C HIS A 68 -0.56 7.45 2.06
N LEU A 69 0.34 8.27 2.61
CA LEU A 69 1.74 8.31 2.25
C LEU A 69 2.52 7.58 3.35
N VAL A 70 3.37 6.65 2.98
CA VAL A 70 4.26 5.96 3.92
C VAL A 70 5.71 6.25 3.57
N HIS A 71 6.54 6.35 4.59
CA HIS A 71 7.99 6.30 4.47
C HIS A 71 8.48 5.00 5.11
N VAL A 72 9.19 4.20 4.33
CA VAL A 72 9.64 2.86 4.68
C VAL A 72 11.16 2.85 4.67
N GLU A 73 11.73 2.25 5.71
CA GLU A 73 13.12 1.85 5.77
C GLU A 73 13.16 0.34 5.99
N VAL A 74 13.99 -0.38 5.23
CA VAL A 74 14.12 -1.82 5.30
C VAL A 74 15.58 -2.23 5.19
N GLU A 75 15.98 -3.17 6.03
CA GLU A 75 17.30 -3.81 5.97
C GLU A 75 17.19 -5.07 5.11
N LEU A 76 17.91 -5.10 4.00
CA LEU A 76 18.00 -6.22 3.08
C LEU A 76 19.02 -7.26 3.58
N ASN A 77 18.80 -8.53 3.26
CA ASN A 77 19.71 -9.61 3.64
C ASN A 77 21.03 -9.61 2.85
N ARG A 78 21.10 -8.87 1.75
CA ARG A 78 22.26 -8.73 0.87
C ARG A 78 22.24 -7.38 0.18
N GLU A 79 23.42 -6.93 -0.23
CA GLU A 79 23.52 -5.77 -1.12
C GLU A 79 22.80 -6.05 -2.43
N THR A 80 21.98 -5.10 -2.86
CA THR A 80 21.17 -5.17 -4.08
C THR A 80 21.22 -3.79 -4.75
N SER A 81 21.32 -3.72 -6.08
CA SER A 81 21.37 -2.42 -6.74
C SER A 81 20.00 -1.72 -6.74
N LEU A 82 20.01 -0.38 -6.74
CA LEU A 82 18.77 0.40 -6.83
C LEU A 82 18.00 0.09 -8.13
N SER A 83 18.70 -0.17 -9.23
CA SER A 83 18.10 -0.55 -10.51
C SER A 83 17.36 -1.88 -10.42
N GLU A 84 17.95 -2.90 -9.80
CA GLU A 84 17.29 -4.20 -9.61
C GLU A 84 16.03 -4.06 -8.75
N ILE A 85 16.08 -3.25 -7.69
CA ILE A 85 14.92 -3.00 -6.82
C ILE A 85 13.79 -2.33 -7.59
N LYS A 86 14.11 -1.27 -8.37
CA LYS A 86 13.13 -0.58 -9.22
C LYS A 86 12.52 -1.54 -10.24
N GLU A 87 13.34 -2.39 -10.86
CA GLU A 87 12.89 -3.39 -11.83
C GLU A 87 11.95 -4.42 -11.20
N TRP A 88 12.31 -5.01 -10.05
CA TRP A 88 11.48 -6.01 -9.38
C TRP A 88 10.15 -5.42 -8.90
N MET A 89 10.16 -4.21 -8.36
CA MET A 89 8.94 -3.53 -7.94
C MET A 89 8.05 -3.22 -9.15
N ALA A 90 8.60 -2.66 -10.24
CA ALA A 90 7.84 -2.32 -11.45
C ALA A 90 7.29 -3.55 -12.19
N ALA A 91 8.03 -4.67 -12.16
CA ALA A 91 7.64 -5.92 -12.81
C ALA A 91 6.67 -6.76 -11.95
N TRP A 92 6.39 -6.36 -10.71
CA TRP A 92 5.55 -7.13 -9.80
C TRP A 92 4.12 -7.23 -10.33
N SER A 93 3.63 -8.47 -10.44
CA SER A 93 2.26 -8.80 -10.83
C SER A 93 1.87 -10.13 -10.21
N ASP A 94 0.57 -10.35 -10.07
CA ASP A 94 0.03 -11.59 -9.51
C ASP A 94 -1.27 -12.01 -10.23
N ARG A 95 -1.96 -13.02 -9.69
CA ARG A 95 -3.23 -13.59 -10.16
C ARG A 95 -4.20 -12.55 -10.73
N PRO A 96 -4.50 -11.41 -10.05
CA PRO A 96 -5.45 -10.44 -10.60
C PRO A 96 -5.05 -9.87 -11.96
N GLN A 97 -3.76 -9.62 -12.17
CA GLN A 97 -3.20 -9.12 -13.44
C GLN A 97 -3.22 -10.22 -14.50
N HIS A 98 -2.79 -11.42 -14.15
CA HIS A 98 -2.75 -12.57 -15.07
C HIS A 98 -4.14 -12.96 -15.59
N LEU A 99 -5.15 -12.90 -14.72
CA LEU A 99 -6.55 -13.14 -15.06
C LEU A 99 -7.22 -11.93 -15.74
N LYS A 100 -6.54 -10.78 -15.80
CA LYS A 100 -7.04 -9.52 -16.36
C LYS A 100 -8.38 -9.11 -15.75
N LEU A 101 -8.47 -9.18 -14.42
CA LEU A 101 -9.71 -8.83 -13.71
C LEU A 101 -10.08 -7.35 -13.96
N PRO A 102 -11.38 -7.02 -14.02
CA PRO A 102 -11.83 -5.68 -14.39
C PRO A 102 -11.23 -4.55 -13.54
N SER A 103 -11.12 -4.77 -12.22
CA SER A 103 -10.58 -3.78 -11.27
C SER A 103 -9.07 -3.94 -11.04
N ALA A 104 -8.40 -4.91 -11.67
CA ALA A 104 -6.96 -5.09 -11.54
C ALA A 104 -6.20 -3.99 -12.30
N PRO A 105 -5.34 -3.19 -11.64
CA PRO A 105 -4.44 -2.29 -12.36
C PRO A 105 -3.43 -3.10 -13.15
N ASP A 106 -3.03 -2.58 -14.32
CA ASP A 106 -2.06 -3.25 -15.19
C ASP A 106 -0.67 -3.29 -14.52
N ASN A 107 -0.29 -2.21 -13.83
CA ASN A 107 0.93 -2.10 -13.04
C ASN A 107 0.55 -1.82 -11.59
N PRO A 108 0.47 -2.84 -10.70
CA PRO A 108 0.05 -2.62 -9.32
C PRO A 108 0.98 -1.71 -8.52
N VAL A 109 2.26 -1.66 -8.92
CA VAL A 109 3.28 -0.78 -8.37
C VAL A 109 3.82 0.09 -9.51
N ILE A 110 3.75 1.40 -9.33
CA ILE A 110 4.29 2.38 -10.29
C ILE A 110 5.50 3.05 -9.64
N ILE A 111 6.63 3.03 -10.34
CA ILE A 111 7.86 3.68 -9.87
C ILE A 111 7.95 5.09 -10.46
N VAL A 112 8.19 6.07 -9.59
CA VAL A 112 8.39 7.48 -9.96
C VAL A 112 9.69 8.01 -9.39
N GLU A 113 10.21 9.07 -10.01
CA GLU A 113 11.35 9.80 -9.45
C GLU A 113 10.87 10.80 -8.39
N GLY A 114 11.58 10.89 -7.27
CA GLY A 114 11.21 11.81 -6.18
C GLY A 114 9.99 11.36 -5.35
N LEU A 115 9.47 12.25 -4.52
CA LEU A 115 8.39 11.93 -3.59
C LEU A 115 7.03 11.89 -4.33
N PRO A 116 6.24 10.79 -4.24
CA PRO A 116 4.92 10.75 -4.84
C PRO A 116 3.96 11.72 -4.12
N THR A 117 3.28 12.57 -4.89
CA THR A 117 2.32 13.55 -4.38
C THR A 117 0.87 13.11 -4.62
N ARG A 118 -0.05 13.53 -3.75
CA ARG A 118 -1.48 13.20 -3.86
C ARG A 118 -2.11 13.77 -5.12
N ASP A 119 -1.78 15.02 -5.46
CA ASP A 119 -2.37 15.70 -6.62
C ASP A 119 -2.03 15.01 -7.94
N GLU A 120 -0.81 14.46 -8.06
CA GLU A 120 -0.34 13.85 -9.30
C GLU A 120 -0.68 12.35 -9.38
N TYR A 121 -0.58 11.63 -8.26
CA TYR A 121 -0.50 10.17 -8.28
C TYR A 121 -1.62 9.43 -7.55
N LEU A 122 -2.54 10.13 -6.86
CA LEU A 122 -3.56 9.46 -6.04
C LEU A 122 -4.51 8.57 -6.86
N MET A 123 -4.78 8.93 -8.12
CA MET A 123 -5.67 8.18 -9.02
C MET A 123 -4.93 7.20 -9.96
N ALA A 124 -3.68 6.87 -9.66
CA ALA A 124 -2.87 6.01 -10.50
C ALA A 124 -3.42 4.57 -10.62
N GLY A 125 -3.19 3.95 -11.78
CA GLY A 125 -3.61 2.57 -12.08
C GLY A 125 -4.42 2.38 -13.34
N GLY A 126 -4.77 3.47 -14.02
CA GLY A 126 -5.51 3.48 -15.28
C GLY A 126 -6.88 4.15 -15.11
N ASP A 127 -7.75 3.91 -16.08
CA ASP A 127 -9.09 4.51 -16.12
C ASP A 127 -10.15 3.57 -15.52
N GLY A 128 -11.33 4.12 -15.21
CA GLY A 128 -12.48 3.36 -14.73
C GLY A 128 -12.20 2.65 -13.41
N LEU A 129 -12.52 1.35 -13.32
CA LEU A 129 -12.38 0.55 -12.10
C LEU A 129 -10.92 0.38 -11.65
N LYS A 130 -9.94 0.64 -12.52
CA LYS A 130 -8.52 0.55 -12.18
C LYS A 130 -7.97 1.85 -11.58
N SER A 131 -8.70 2.95 -11.65
CA SER A 131 -8.24 4.25 -11.19
C SER A 131 -8.08 4.26 -9.67
N GLY A 132 -6.90 4.68 -9.19
CA GLY A 132 -6.55 4.66 -7.77
C GLY A 132 -6.22 3.27 -7.21
N MET A 133 -6.12 2.24 -8.05
CA MET A 133 -5.81 0.87 -7.61
C MET A 133 -4.31 0.53 -7.54
N SER A 134 -3.45 1.40 -8.07
CA SER A 134 -1.99 1.22 -7.98
C SER A 134 -1.39 1.93 -6.77
N VAL A 135 -0.33 1.35 -6.23
CA VAL A 135 0.53 2.01 -5.25
C VAL A 135 1.67 2.68 -6.00
N VAL A 136 1.91 3.96 -5.73
CA VAL A 136 2.99 4.72 -6.37
C VAL A 136 4.17 4.82 -5.42
N VAL A 137 5.31 4.30 -5.84
CA VAL A 137 6.54 4.24 -5.04
C VAL A 137 7.57 5.19 -5.65
N GLY A 138 8.16 6.02 -4.81
CA GLY A 138 9.18 6.98 -5.22
C GLY A 138 10.19 7.24 -4.10
N ASN A 139 11.09 8.19 -4.34
CA ASN A 139 12.12 8.61 -3.38
C ASN A 139 12.97 7.42 -2.89
N LEU A 140 13.22 6.45 -3.78
CA LEU A 140 13.99 5.26 -3.45
C LEU A 140 15.47 5.61 -3.28
N LYS A 141 16.08 5.15 -2.19
CA LYS A 141 17.50 5.30 -1.89
C LYS A 141 18.01 4.01 -1.29
N ILE A 142 19.24 3.65 -1.63
CA ILE A 142 19.90 2.48 -1.05
C ILE A 142 21.32 2.84 -0.61
N ASP A 143 21.67 2.44 0.60
CA ASP A 143 23.02 2.49 1.14
C ASP A 143 23.38 1.09 1.66
N LYS A 144 24.21 0.37 0.89
CA LYS A 144 24.54 -1.05 1.10
C LYS A 144 23.27 -1.92 1.15
N THR A 145 22.85 -2.31 2.35
CA THR A 145 21.68 -3.14 2.64
C THR A 145 20.49 -2.33 3.11
N LYS A 146 20.64 -1.03 3.36
CA LYS A 146 19.56 -0.15 3.85
C LYS A 146 18.83 0.48 2.68
N LEU A 147 17.63 -0.01 2.38
CA LEU A 147 16.72 0.58 1.41
C LEU A 147 15.75 1.51 2.13
N SER A 148 15.53 2.71 1.60
CA SER A 148 14.41 3.56 1.99
C SER A 148 13.63 4.03 0.78
N PHE A 149 12.32 4.22 0.96
CA PHE A 149 11.43 4.70 -0.09
C PHE A 149 10.18 5.36 0.51
N SER A 150 9.42 6.03 -0.35
CA SER A 150 8.10 6.55 -0.03
C SER A 150 7.06 5.88 -0.93
N ALA A 151 5.88 5.56 -0.39
CA ALA A 151 4.79 4.97 -1.16
C ALA A 151 3.46 5.64 -0.87
N LEU A 152 2.70 5.96 -1.92
CA LEU A 152 1.38 6.57 -1.86
C LEU A 152 0.32 5.58 -2.34
N SER A 153 -0.77 5.47 -1.60
CA SER A 153 -1.92 4.62 -1.95
C SER A 153 -3.24 5.33 -1.68
N HIS A 154 -4.22 5.14 -2.57
CA HIS A 154 -5.58 5.62 -2.34
C HIS A 154 -6.25 4.77 -1.25
N ASN A 155 -6.45 5.35 -0.07
CA ASN A 155 -6.89 4.60 1.11
C ASN A 155 -8.33 4.07 1.01
N THR A 156 -9.25 4.81 0.38
CA THR A 156 -10.65 4.36 0.23
C THR A 156 -10.92 3.52 -1.02
N ILE A 157 -10.05 3.60 -2.04
CA ILE A 157 -10.13 2.76 -3.24
C ILE A 157 -9.26 1.52 -3.04
N ARG A 158 -7.94 1.62 -3.26
CA ARG A 158 -7.03 0.47 -3.11
C ARG A 158 -7.05 -0.10 -1.70
N GLY A 159 -7.04 0.76 -0.68
CA GLY A 159 -7.00 0.35 0.72
C GLY A 159 -8.34 -0.16 1.27
N ALA A 160 -9.44 -0.03 0.54
CA ALA A 160 -10.77 -0.46 1.01
C ALA A 160 -11.66 -0.94 -0.15
N ALA A 161 -12.52 -0.08 -0.69
CA ALA A 161 -13.62 -0.50 -1.56
C ALA A 161 -13.16 -1.21 -2.84
N GLY A 162 -12.19 -0.64 -3.55
CA GLY A 162 -11.61 -1.23 -4.76
C GLY A 162 -10.86 -2.53 -4.46
N GLY A 163 -10.16 -2.60 -3.32
CA GLY A 163 -9.54 -3.83 -2.85
C GLY A 163 -10.55 -4.96 -2.59
N CYS A 164 -11.68 -4.65 -1.94
CA CYS A 164 -12.77 -5.61 -1.71
C CYS A 164 -13.42 -6.08 -3.01
N ILE A 165 -13.64 -5.17 -3.96
CA ILE A 165 -14.17 -5.54 -5.29
C ILE A 165 -13.20 -6.47 -6.00
N LEU A 166 -11.91 -6.13 -6.03
CA LEU A 166 -10.89 -6.96 -6.67
C LEU A 166 -10.78 -8.34 -6.03
N LEU A 167 -10.93 -8.43 -4.70
CA LEU A 167 -10.98 -9.70 -3.99
C LEU A 167 -12.20 -10.54 -4.41
N ALA A 168 -13.38 -9.93 -4.53
CA ALA A 168 -14.59 -10.61 -4.99
C ALA A 168 -14.46 -11.09 -6.45
N GLU A 169 -13.91 -10.25 -7.34
CA GLU A 169 -13.60 -10.63 -8.72
C GLU A 169 -12.65 -11.85 -8.77
N LEU A 170 -11.63 -11.87 -7.92
CA LEU A 170 -10.69 -12.98 -7.83
C LEU A 170 -11.37 -14.25 -7.32
N MET A 171 -12.17 -14.15 -6.26
CA MET A 171 -12.91 -15.30 -5.72
C MET A 171 -13.87 -15.90 -6.75
N LEU A 172 -14.58 -15.06 -7.51
CA LEU A 172 -15.45 -15.52 -8.59
C LEU A 172 -14.64 -16.19 -9.71
N ALA A 173 -13.54 -15.58 -10.14
CA ALA A 173 -12.68 -16.14 -11.19
C ALA A 173 -12.02 -17.47 -10.79
N GLU A 174 -11.80 -17.69 -9.49
CA GLU A 174 -11.26 -18.94 -8.93
C GLU A 174 -12.33 -19.97 -8.54
N GLY A 175 -13.62 -19.66 -8.73
CA GLY A 175 -14.73 -20.57 -8.40
C GLY A 175 -14.95 -20.74 -6.90
N LEU A 176 -14.61 -19.73 -6.09
CA LEU A 176 -14.85 -19.68 -4.65
C LEU A 176 -16.13 -18.93 -4.26
N LEU A 177 -16.77 -18.28 -5.24
CA LEU A 177 -18.00 -17.51 -5.09
C LEU A 177 -18.89 -17.76 -6.32
N ASP A 178 -20.19 -17.94 -6.09
CA ASP A 178 -21.22 -18.16 -7.12
C ASP A 178 -21.99 -16.87 -7.46
#